data_AF-A0A218PMH4-F1
#
_entry.id   AF-A0A218PMH4-F1
#
_cell.length_a   1.000
_cell.length_b   1.000
_cell.length_c   1.000
_cell.angle_alpha   90.00
_cell.angle_beta   90.00
_cell.angle_gamma   90.00
#
_symmetry.space_group_name_H-M   'P 1'
#
loop_
_entity.id
_entity.type
_entity.pdbx_description
1 polymer ?
#
loop_
_entity_poly.entity_id
_entity_poly.type
_entity_poly.pdbx_seq_one_letter_code
_entity_poly.pdbx_strand_id
1 'polypeptide(L)'
;MNKLVLIAGGSTLVYAGLALMMGVLPGMFLSRTPPGPGVKPLTAIEDEGRAMYVSNGCSYCHTQQVRPLTQDKVFGRPSAPGDFAYQTPELLGSERTGPDLTNIGARQPNAVWQYIHLYNPRAVVPQSIMPSFSWLFEIVDKAPSGVTPIPVPKAYAPAHGVVIPSHQAQALLAYLMSLKQTPWPENSEAANSHAAVSPAPARAPTSAAMPTGSGYDSKKAQQLFSANCAVCHQETGEGLPGAFPALKGNAVVNDADPAMHIHTVLFGLKGATVDGVKYDSEMPDFGGTLNDADIANIINYERSSWGNHGKQITDKEVATIRAKGK
;
A
#
# COMPACT_ATOMS: atom_id res chain seq x y z
N MET A 1 -7.92 -25.52 -61.42
CA MET A 1 -6.84 -25.65 -60.41
C MET A 1 -6.33 -24.30 -59.90
N ASN A 2 -6.15 -23.27 -60.73
CA ASN A 2 -5.51 -22.00 -60.30
C ASN A 2 -6.27 -21.18 -59.25
N LYS A 3 -7.62 -21.13 -59.28
CA LYS A 3 -8.38 -20.30 -58.32
C LYS A 3 -8.30 -20.82 -56.88
N LEU A 4 -8.31 -22.14 -56.70
CA LEU A 4 -8.27 -22.75 -55.37
C LEU A 4 -6.89 -22.55 -54.71
N VAL A 5 -5.82 -22.69 -55.49
CA VAL A 5 -4.44 -22.41 -55.06
C VAL A 5 -4.25 -20.92 -54.74
N LEU A 6 -4.82 -20.03 -55.55
CA LEU A 6 -4.77 -18.58 -55.29
C LEU A 6 -5.51 -18.19 -54.01
N ILE A 7 -6.70 -18.75 -53.77
CA ILE A 7 -7.48 -18.46 -52.57
C ILE A 7 -6.79 -19.03 -51.34
N ALA A 8 -6.44 -20.32 -51.34
CA ALA A 8 -5.82 -20.98 -50.19
C ALA A 8 -4.40 -20.42 -49.89
N GLY A 9 -3.61 -20.17 -50.93
CA GLY A 9 -2.28 -19.57 -50.79
C GLY A 9 -2.35 -18.11 -50.32
N GLY A 10 -3.24 -17.32 -50.93
CA GLY A 10 -3.48 -15.93 -50.52
C GLY A 10 -3.97 -15.81 -49.08
N SER A 11 -4.96 -16.62 -48.69
CA SER A 11 -5.46 -16.63 -47.31
C SER A 11 -4.41 -17.07 -46.30
N THR A 12 -3.56 -18.04 -46.66
CA THR A 12 -2.46 -18.50 -45.79
C THR A 12 -1.40 -17.40 -45.61
N LEU A 13 -1.03 -16.69 -46.68
CA LEU A 13 -0.08 -15.57 -46.59
C LEU A 13 -0.64 -14.41 -45.76
N VAL A 14 -1.92 -14.08 -45.94
CA VAL A 14 -2.58 -13.05 -45.11
C VAL A 14 -2.60 -13.47 -43.65
N TYR A 15 -2.99 -14.72 -43.35
CA TYR A 15 -2.97 -15.25 -41.98
C TYR A 15 -1.56 -15.24 -41.38
N ALA A 16 -0.55 -15.71 -42.11
CA ALA A 16 0.84 -15.72 -41.66
C ALA A 16 1.37 -14.30 -41.43
N GLY A 17 1.05 -13.36 -42.32
CA GLY A 17 1.40 -11.94 -42.17
C GLY A 17 0.76 -11.31 -40.93
N LEU A 18 -0.54 -11.57 -40.70
CA LEU A 18 -1.25 -11.09 -39.51
C LEU A 18 -0.72 -11.74 -38.23
N ALA A 19 -0.46 -13.05 -38.22
CA ALA A 19 0.10 -13.76 -37.06
C ALA A 19 1.51 -13.24 -36.73
N LEU A 20 2.34 -12.98 -37.74
CA LEU A 20 3.65 -12.38 -37.57
C LEU A 20 3.54 -10.95 -37.00
N MET A 21 2.67 -10.13 -37.58
CA MET A 21 2.53 -8.71 -37.23
C MET A 21 1.86 -8.50 -35.86
N MET A 22 0.85 -9.30 -35.50
CA MET A 22 0.06 -9.12 -34.28
C MET A 22 0.52 -10.00 -33.11
N GLY A 23 1.14 -11.14 -33.39
CA GLY A 23 1.59 -12.08 -32.35
C GLY A 23 3.10 -12.08 -32.19
N VAL A 24 3.82 -12.47 -33.25
CA VAL A 24 5.26 -12.75 -33.15
C VAL A 24 6.07 -11.47 -32.93
N LEU A 25 5.88 -10.43 -33.75
CA LEU A 25 6.64 -9.19 -33.63
C LEU A 25 6.40 -8.52 -32.26
N PRO A 26 5.16 -8.29 -31.79
CA PRO A 26 4.93 -7.74 -30.46
C PRO A 26 5.50 -8.61 -29.35
N GLY A 27 5.37 -9.93 -29.45
CA GLY A 27 5.98 -10.87 -28.50
C GLY A 27 7.50 -10.75 -28.44
N MET A 28 8.18 -10.63 -29.59
CA MET A 28 9.62 -10.41 -29.67
C MET A 28 10.06 -9.05 -29.11
N PHE A 29 9.26 -8.00 -29.30
CA PHE A 29 9.52 -6.69 -28.69
C PHE A 29 9.34 -6.74 -27.18
N LEU A 30 8.24 -7.32 -26.70
CA LEU A 30 7.91 -7.44 -25.29
C LEU A 30 8.93 -8.30 -24.54
N SER A 31 9.38 -9.43 -25.12
CA SER A 31 10.39 -10.32 -24.51
C SER A 31 11.76 -9.66 -24.35
N ARG A 32 12.00 -8.52 -25.00
CA ARG A 32 13.23 -7.71 -24.88
C ARG A 32 13.05 -6.49 -23.98
N THR A 33 11.87 -6.32 -23.37
CA THR A 33 11.63 -5.21 -22.44
C THR A 33 12.53 -5.39 -21.22
N PRO A 34 13.40 -4.42 -20.89
CA PRO A 34 14.19 -4.50 -19.68
C PRO A 34 13.30 -4.34 -18.43
N PRO A 35 13.73 -4.88 -17.27
CA PRO A 35 13.07 -4.62 -16.00
C PRO A 35 12.93 -3.12 -15.73
N GLY A 36 11.76 -2.74 -15.19
CA GLY A 36 11.49 -1.38 -14.74
C GLY A 36 12.32 -0.99 -13.51
N PRO A 37 12.30 0.29 -13.11
CA PRO A 37 12.99 0.76 -11.91
C PRO A 37 12.60 -0.05 -10.68
N GLY A 38 13.61 -0.56 -9.96
CA GLY A 38 13.43 -1.31 -8.71
C GLY A 38 12.86 -2.73 -8.89
N VAL A 39 12.56 -3.18 -10.11
CA VAL A 39 12.05 -4.52 -10.38
C VAL A 39 13.19 -5.54 -10.21
N LYS A 40 12.97 -6.51 -9.33
CA LYS A 40 13.92 -7.58 -9.02
C LYS A 40 13.19 -8.93 -9.06
N PRO A 41 13.91 -10.05 -9.30
CA PRO A 41 13.34 -11.38 -9.11
C PRO A 41 12.84 -11.58 -7.67
N LEU A 42 11.75 -12.33 -7.53
CA LEU A 42 11.21 -12.70 -6.23
C LEU A 42 12.18 -13.66 -5.50
N THR A 43 12.27 -13.51 -4.19
CA THR A 43 12.86 -14.52 -3.30
C THR A 43 11.97 -15.76 -3.26
N ALA A 44 12.50 -16.89 -2.76
CA ALA A 44 11.75 -18.15 -2.71
C ALA A 44 10.42 -18.03 -1.94
N ILE A 45 10.41 -17.30 -0.82
CA ILE A 45 9.20 -17.12 0.01
C ILE A 45 8.18 -16.17 -0.66
N GLU A 46 8.66 -15.18 -1.41
CA GLU A 46 7.80 -14.28 -2.17
C GLU A 46 7.20 -14.98 -3.40
N ASP A 47 7.92 -15.89 -4.04
CA ASP A 47 7.39 -16.69 -5.15
C ASP A 47 6.32 -17.69 -4.67
N GLU A 48 6.55 -18.34 -3.52
CA GLU A 48 5.51 -19.14 -2.85
C GLU A 48 4.29 -18.28 -2.50
N GLY A 49 4.52 -17.08 -1.97
CA GLY A 49 3.45 -16.13 -1.67
C GLY A 49 2.66 -15.70 -2.90
N ARG A 50 3.33 -15.54 -4.04
CA ARG A 50 2.70 -15.28 -5.33
C ARG A 50 1.84 -16.47 -5.78
N ALA A 51 2.32 -17.70 -5.61
CA ALA A 51 1.53 -18.89 -5.88
C ALA A 51 0.28 -18.95 -4.97
N MET A 52 0.41 -18.56 -3.69
CA MET A 52 -0.74 -18.42 -2.79
C MET A 52 -1.72 -17.35 -3.29
N TYR A 53 -1.22 -16.18 -3.73
CA TYR A 53 -2.05 -15.10 -4.27
C TYR A 53 -2.90 -15.56 -5.47
N VAL A 54 -2.28 -16.31 -6.39
CA VAL A 54 -2.97 -16.82 -7.59
C VAL A 54 -3.94 -17.94 -7.25
N SER A 55 -3.51 -18.93 -6.47
CA SER A 55 -4.34 -20.11 -6.12
C SER A 55 -5.56 -19.76 -5.28
N ASN A 56 -5.47 -18.70 -4.47
CA ASN A 56 -6.59 -18.19 -3.68
C ASN A 56 -7.48 -17.19 -4.46
N GLY A 57 -7.19 -16.96 -5.75
CA GLY A 57 -8.00 -16.11 -6.62
C GLY A 57 -7.92 -14.61 -6.29
N CYS A 58 -6.89 -14.15 -5.57
CA CYS A 58 -6.76 -12.75 -5.19
C CYS A 58 -6.71 -11.83 -6.43
N SER A 59 -6.12 -12.30 -7.54
CA SER A 59 -6.02 -11.58 -8.81
C SER A 59 -7.36 -11.30 -9.49
N TYR A 60 -8.43 -12.00 -9.10
CA TYR A 60 -9.77 -11.72 -9.63
C TYR A 60 -10.33 -10.42 -9.08
N CYS A 61 -10.07 -10.08 -7.81
CA CYS A 61 -10.57 -8.83 -7.21
C CYS A 61 -9.50 -7.74 -7.16
N HIS A 62 -8.23 -8.12 -7.01
CA HIS A 62 -7.11 -7.24 -6.79
C HIS A 62 -6.11 -7.36 -7.93
N THR A 63 -6.13 -6.38 -8.84
CA THR A 63 -5.17 -6.33 -9.95
C THR A 63 -3.78 -5.91 -9.46
N GLN A 64 -2.77 -6.19 -10.28
CA GLN A 64 -1.43 -5.61 -10.15
C GLN A 64 -1.08 -4.80 -11.41
N GLN A 65 -1.98 -3.91 -11.80
CA GLN A 65 -1.86 -3.07 -12.98
C GLN A 65 -2.49 -1.70 -12.71
N VAL A 66 -1.71 -0.74 -12.23
CA VAL A 66 -2.20 0.64 -12.09
C VAL A 66 -2.50 1.22 -13.47
N ARG A 67 -3.76 1.59 -13.73
CA ARG A 67 -4.18 2.14 -15.03
C ARG A 67 -3.82 3.62 -15.12
N PRO A 68 -3.65 4.19 -16.32
CA PRO A 68 -3.41 5.62 -16.52
C PRO A 68 -4.69 6.45 -16.35
N LEU A 69 -5.42 6.23 -15.26
CA LEU A 69 -6.65 6.92 -14.91
C LEU A 69 -6.44 7.76 -13.66
N THR A 70 -7.10 8.91 -13.56
CA THR A 70 -6.98 9.81 -12.39
C THR A 70 -7.35 9.11 -11.09
N GLN A 71 -8.34 8.21 -11.11
CA GLN A 71 -8.80 7.44 -9.96
C GLN A 71 -7.76 6.44 -9.45
N ASP A 72 -6.86 5.98 -10.32
CA ASP A 72 -5.86 4.95 -10.01
C ASP A 72 -4.56 5.55 -9.46
N LYS A 73 -4.38 6.87 -9.51
CA LYS A 73 -3.18 7.57 -8.99
C LYS A 73 -2.89 7.26 -7.52
N VAL A 74 -3.93 6.97 -6.74
CA VAL A 74 -3.81 6.61 -5.31
C VAL A 74 -3.13 5.24 -5.10
N PHE A 75 -3.03 4.42 -6.15
CA PHE A 75 -2.42 3.09 -6.10
C PHE A 75 -0.96 3.08 -6.56
N GLY A 76 -0.52 4.11 -7.27
CA GLY A 76 0.84 4.23 -7.79
C GLY A 76 0.90 5.00 -9.10
N ARG A 77 2.03 4.89 -9.78
CA ARG A 77 2.18 5.38 -11.16
C ARG A 77 1.56 4.37 -12.14
N PRO A 78 1.16 4.79 -13.35
CA PRO A 78 0.73 3.84 -14.38
C PRO A 78 1.76 2.72 -14.57
N SER A 79 1.27 1.48 -14.67
CA SER A 79 2.11 0.32 -14.92
C SER A 79 2.71 0.39 -16.32
N ALA A 80 3.96 -0.07 -16.43
CA ALA A 80 4.68 -0.20 -17.69
C ALA A 80 5.11 -1.66 -17.91
N PRO A 81 5.37 -2.09 -19.16
CA PRO A 81 5.76 -3.47 -19.46
C PRO A 81 6.94 -3.99 -18.62
N GLY A 82 7.92 -3.13 -18.30
CA GLY A 82 9.07 -3.51 -17.47
C GLY A 82 8.74 -3.86 -16.02
N ASP A 83 7.56 -3.45 -15.52
CA ASP A 83 7.10 -3.79 -14.15
C ASP A 83 6.85 -5.29 -13.99
N PHE A 84 6.71 -6.01 -15.11
CA PHE A 84 6.37 -7.43 -15.16
C PHE A 84 7.54 -8.33 -15.59
N ALA A 85 8.77 -7.81 -15.67
CA ALA A 85 9.92 -8.49 -16.30
C ALA A 85 10.34 -9.85 -15.72
N TYR A 86 9.72 -10.30 -14.63
CA TYR A 86 9.93 -11.63 -14.01
C TYR A 86 8.62 -12.32 -13.59
N GLN A 87 7.48 -11.84 -14.11
CA GLN A 87 6.18 -12.37 -13.74
C GLN A 87 5.60 -13.17 -14.88
N THR A 88 5.25 -14.43 -14.64
CA THR A 88 4.49 -15.23 -15.59
C THR A 88 3.50 -16.13 -14.84
N PRO A 89 2.21 -16.16 -15.23
CA PRO A 89 1.54 -15.18 -16.08
C PRO A 89 1.43 -13.82 -15.38
N GLU A 90 1.40 -12.71 -16.10
CA GLU A 90 1.27 -11.37 -15.52
C GLU A 90 -0.10 -11.20 -14.83
N LEU A 91 -0.12 -10.67 -13.61
CA LEU A 91 -1.33 -10.54 -12.80
C LEU A 91 -2.08 -9.23 -13.07
N LEU A 92 -2.31 -8.96 -14.36
CA LEU A 92 -3.04 -7.77 -14.82
C LEU A 92 -4.51 -7.78 -14.35
N GLY A 93 -5.03 -8.98 -14.06
CA GLY A 93 -6.39 -9.24 -13.60
C GLY A 93 -7.42 -9.16 -14.73
N SER A 94 -8.60 -9.71 -14.50
CA SER A 94 -9.74 -9.66 -15.43
C SER A 94 -10.75 -8.58 -15.04
N GLU A 95 -10.79 -8.20 -13.76
CA GLU A 95 -11.66 -7.17 -13.20
C GLU A 95 -10.99 -6.53 -11.97
N ARG A 96 -11.51 -5.38 -11.52
CA ARG A 96 -11.05 -4.70 -10.30
C ARG A 96 -12.23 -4.38 -9.40
N THR A 97 -12.49 -5.27 -8.47
CA THR A 97 -13.50 -5.08 -7.41
C THR A 97 -12.86 -4.43 -6.17
N GLY A 98 -11.64 -4.83 -5.83
CA GLY A 98 -10.86 -4.27 -4.73
C GLY A 98 -9.78 -3.28 -5.19
N PRO A 99 -9.07 -2.61 -4.26
CA PRO A 99 -7.92 -1.77 -4.59
C PRO A 99 -6.83 -2.54 -5.35
N ASP A 100 -6.11 -1.85 -6.23
CA ASP A 100 -4.90 -2.42 -6.86
C ASP A 100 -3.80 -2.62 -5.83
N LEU A 101 -3.07 -3.73 -5.95
CA LEU A 101 -2.06 -4.14 -4.96
C LEU A 101 -0.61 -4.00 -5.47
N THR A 102 -0.38 -3.46 -6.66
CA THR A 102 0.98 -3.25 -7.24
C THR A 102 1.94 -2.55 -6.27
N ASN A 103 1.40 -1.69 -5.40
CA ASN A 103 2.17 -0.92 -4.43
C ASN A 103 1.72 -1.11 -2.98
N ILE A 104 1.09 -2.25 -2.65
CA ILE A 104 0.51 -2.45 -1.31
C ILE A 104 1.58 -2.51 -0.22
N GLY A 105 2.78 -3.01 -0.51
CA GLY A 105 3.88 -3.05 0.46
C GLY A 105 4.43 -1.68 0.84
N ALA A 106 4.18 -0.64 0.01
CA ALA A 106 4.48 0.75 0.35
C ALA A 106 3.25 1.46 0.95
N ARG A 107 2.07 1.19 0.41
CA ARG A 107 0.82 1.83 0.85
C ARG A 107 0.34 1.34 2.21
N GLN A 108 0.60 0.07 2.54
CA GLN A 108 0.17 -0.61 3.77
C GLN A 108 1.28 -1.52 4.32
N PRO A 109 2.35 -0.95 4.88
CA PRO A 109 3.55 -1.69 5.29
C PRO A 109 3.39 -2.47 6.61
N ASN A 110 2.25 -2.35 7.31
CA ASN A 110 2.06 -2.97 8.61
C ASN A 110 1.63 -4.44 8.48
N ALA A 111 2.51 -5.36 8.87
CA ALA A 111 2.27 -6.80 8.83
C ALA A 111 1.06 -7.26 9.65
N VAL A 112 0.84 -6.66 10.83
CA VAL A 112 -0.30 -7.00 11.69
C VAL A 112 -1.63 -6.64 11.01
N TRP A 113 -1.70 -5.46 10.39
CA TRP A 113 -2.87 -5.04 9.62
C TRP A 113 -3.16 -6.03 8.49
N GLN A 114 -2.13 -6.42 7.74
CA GLN A 114 -2.26 -7.35 6.62
C GLN A 114 -2.76 -8.73 7.08
N TYR A 115 -2.23 -9.25 8.18
CA TYR A 115 -2.71 -10.51 8.74
C TYR A 115 -4.13 -10.44 9.26
N ILE A 116 -4.51 -9.37 9.97
CA ILE A 116 -5.89 -9.17 10.42
C ILE A 116 -6.82 -9.05 9.20
N HIS A 117 -6.40 -8.33 8.15
CA HIS A 117 -7.16 -8.21 6.91
C HIS A 117 -7.36 -9.57 6.23
N LEU A 118 -6.32 -10.39 6.11
CA LEU A 118 -6.43 -11.74 5.53
C LEU A 118 -7.30 -12.66 6.41
N TYR A 119 -7.10 -12.64 7.72
CA TYR A 119 -7.87 -13.47 8.67
C TYR A 119 -9.34 -13.08 8.69
N ASN A 120 -9.65 -11.79 8.82
CA ASN A 120 -11.00 -11.26 8.78
C ASN A 120 -11.01 -9.81 8.27
N PRO A 121 -11.28 -9.58 6.97
CA PRO A 121 -11.20 -8.26 6.35
C PRO A 121 -12.05 -7.19 7.04
N ARG A 122 -13.20 -7.59 7.61
CA ARG A 122 -14.14 -6.69 8.29
C ARG A 122 -13.63 -6.17 9.63
N ALA A 123 -12.55 -6.75 10.16
CA ALA A 123 -11.92 -6.28 11.39
C ALA A 123 -11.17 -4.95 11.21
N VAL A 124 -10.61 -4.72 10.01
CA VAL A 124 -9.85 -3.49 9.70
C VAL A 124 -10.52 -2.63 8.63
N VAL A 125 -11.42 -3.22 7.83
CA VAL A 125 -12.22 -2.55 6.82
C VAL A 125 -13.68 -3.01 6.97
N PRO A 126 -14.50 -2.37 7.83
CA PRO A 126 -15.83 -2.86 8.20
C PRO A 126 -16.78 -3.13 7.02
N GLN A 127 -16.64 -2.38 5.93
CA GLN A 127 -17.46 -2.51 4.71
C GLN A 127 -16.85 -3.46 3.67
N SER A 128 -15.80 -4.22 4.02
CA SER A 128 -15.11 -5.08 3.07
C SER A 128 -15.98 -6.25 2.62
N ILE A 129 -16.06 -6.45 1.31
CA ILE A 129 -16.67 -7.62 0.68
C ILE A 129 -15.65 -8.74 0.42
N MET A 130 -14.37 -8.52 0.74
CA MET A 130 -13.34 -9.55 0.60
C MET A 130 -13.70 -10.77 1.47
N PRO A 131 -13.59 -12.00 0.95
CA PRO A 131 -13.76 -13.20 1.75
C PRO A 131 -12.69 -13.27 2.85
N SER A 132 -13.01 -13.95 3.95
CA SER A 132 -12.02 -14.24 5.00
C SER A 132 -11.17 -15.42 4.56
N PHE A 133 -9.86 -15.32 4.72
CA PHE A 133 -8.87 -16.36 4.45
C PHE A 133 -8.41 -17.02 5.75
N SER A 134 -9.33 -17.24 6.69
CA SER A 134 -9.01 -17.78 8.03
C SER A 134 -8.33 -19.15 7.99
N TRP A 135 -8.45 -19.92 6.89
CA TRP A 135 -7.77 -21.21 6.71
C TRP A 135 -6.25 -21.09 6.54
N LEU A 136 -5.73 -19.90 6.24
CA LEU A 136 -4.28 -19.66 6.20
C LEU A 136 -3.68 -19.45 7.61
N PHE A 137 -4.50 -19.55 8.66
CA PHE A 137 -4.11 -19.29 10.03
C PHE A 137 -4.43 -20.48 10.93
N GLU A 138 -3.67 -20.61 12.00
CA GLU A 138 -3.84 -21.65 13.00
C GLU A 138 -4.27 -21.05 14.34
N ILE A 139 -5.13 -21.77 15.05
CA ILE A 139 -5.53 -21.41 16.42
C ILE A 139 -4.82 -22.37 17.36
N VAL A 140 -3.98 -21.82 18.23
CA VAL A 140 -3.18 -22.59 19.20
C VAL A 140 -3.45 -22.09 20.60
N ASP A 141 -3.40 -22.96 21.61
CA ASP A 141 -3.63 -22.55 23.01
C ASP A 141 -2.58 -21.53 23.49
N LYS A 142 -1.34 -21.70 23.02
CA LYS A 142 -0.21 -20.82 23.33
C LYS A 142 0.71 -20.72 22.11
N ALA A 143 1.06 -19.50 21.73
CA ALA A 143 1.98 -19.31 20.61
C ALA A 143 3.37 -19.91 20.90
N PRO A 144 3.98 -20.58 19.91
CA PRO A 144 5.36 -21.04 20.00
C PRO A 144 6.34 -19.90 20.29
N SER A 145 7.47 -20.22 20.92
CA SER A 145 8.53 -19.24 21.19
C SER A 145 8.99 -18.56 19.89
N GLY A 146 9.00 -17.23 19.88
CA GLY A 146 9.40 -16.42 18.72
C GLY A 146 8.27 -16.12 17.71
N VAL A 147 7.07 -16.64 17.93
CA VAL A 147 5.89 -16.31 17.12
C VAL A 147 5.00 -15.35 17.89
N THR A 148 4.84 -14.14 17.37
CA THR A 148 3.89 -13.16 17.93
C THR A 148 2.48 -13.49 17.44
N PRO A 149 1.51 -13.75 18.34
CA PRO A 149 0.12 -13.92 17.94
C PRO A 149 -0.43 -12.68 17.24
N ILE A 150 -1.37 -12.89 16.33
CA ILE A 150 -2.07 -11.80 15.66
C ILE A 150 -3.12 -11.24 16.63
N PRO A 151 -3.09 -9.93 16.95
CA PRO A 151 -4.04 -9.31 17.86
C PRO A 151 -5.40 -9.10 17.17
N VAL A 152 -6.14 -10.19 16.96
CA VAL A 152 -7.49 -10.13 16.36
C VAL A 152 -8.45 -9.45 17.36
N PRO A 153 -9.25 -8.46 16.94
CA PRO A 153 -10.20 -7.80 17.82
C PRO A 153 -11.17 -8.80 18.44
N LYS A 154 -11.57 -8.58 19.70
CA LYS A 154 -12.42 -9.50 20.47
C LYS A 154 -13.69 -9.94 19.74
N ALA A 155 -14.31 -9.07 18.94
CA ALA A 155 -15.50 -9.38 18.16
C ALA A 155 -15.28 -10.44 17.06
N TYR A 156 -14.03 -10.63 16.64
CA TYR A 156 -13.62 -11.54 15.57
C TYR A 156 -12.62 -12.61 16.03
N ALA A 157 -12.20 -12.54 17.31
CA ALA A 157 -11.26 -13.48 17.90
C ALA A 157 -11.88 -14.89 18.03
N PRO A 158 -11.08 -15.96 17.98
CA PRO A 158 -11.57 -17.30 18.24
C PRO A 158 -12.08 -17.43 19.68
N ALA A 159 -12.98 -18.39 19.92
CA ALA A 159 -13.52 -18.63 21.27
C ALA A 159 -12.45 -19.02 22.30
N HIS A 160 -11.40 -19.72 21.84
CA HIS A 160 -10.27 -20.19 22.64
C HIS A 160 -8.96 -20.05 21.85
N GLY A 161 -7.85 -19.99 22.57
CA GLY A 161 -6.51 -19.91 21.98
C GLY A 161 -6.19 -18.55 21.36
N VAL A 162 -5.08 -18.53 20.62
CA VAL A 162 -4.55 -17.37 19.91
C VAL A 162 -4.32 -17.70 18.44
N VAL A 163 -4.46 -16.70 17.58
CA VAL A 163 -4.29 -16.85 16.13
C VAL A 163 -2.84 -16.63 15.75
N ILE A 164 -2.25 -17.56 15.02
CA ILE A 164 -0.90 -17.45 14.44
C ILE A 164 -0.94 -17.65 12.92
N PRO A 165 -0.07 -16.98 12.15
CA PRO A 165 0.00 -17.22 10.71
C PRO A 165 0.67 -18.56 10.40
N SER A 166 0.07 -19.34 9.49
CA SER A 166 0.76 -20.50 8.90
C SER A 166 1.91 -20.04 8.00
N HIS A 167 2.75 -20.98 7.55
CA HIS A 167 3.77 -20.71 6.54
C HIS A 167 3.19 -20.11 5.26
N GLN A 168 2.01 -20.57 4.82
CA GLN A 168 1.33 -20.03 3.64
C GLN A 168 0.88 -18.57 3.83
N ALA A 169 0.40 -18.21 5.03
CA ALA A 169 0.10 -16.82 5.35
C ALA A 169 1.36 -15.96 5.36
N GLN A 170 2.47 -16.47 5.90
CA GLN A 170 3.75 -15.78 5.91
C GLN A 170 4.31 -15.57 4.50
N ALA A 171 4.22 -16.58 3.64
CA ALA A 171 4.58 -16.49 2.23
C ALA A 171 3.75 -15.42 1.51
N LEU A 172 2.42 -15.49 1.65
CA LEU A 172 1.52 -14.51 1.05
C LEU A 172 1.83 -13.09 1.52
N LEU A 173 2.08 -12.89 2.83
CA LEU A 173 2.49 -11.59 3.34
C LEU A 173 3.81 -11.13 2.73
N ALA A 174 4.82 -12.00 2.66
CA ALA A 174 6.12 -11.65 2.08
C ALA A 174 5.97 -11.15 0.64
N TYR A 175 5.15 -11.84 -0.17
CA TYR A 175 4.81 -11.37 -1.51
C TYR A 175 4.11 -10.02 -1.51
N LEU A 176 3.06 -9.82 -0.71
CA LEU A 176 2.36 -8.53 -0.63
C LEU A 176 3.30 -7.39 -0.21
N MET A 177 4.23 -7.65 0.71
CA MET A 177 5.21 -6.67 1.19
C MET A 177 6.34 -6.39 0.18
N SER A 178 6.55 -7.27 -0.79
CA SER A 178 7.50 -7.04 -1.89
C SER A 178 6.93 -6.15 -2.99
N LEU A 179 5.60 -6.02 -3.08
CA LEU A 179 4.91 -5.16 -4.04
C LEU A 179 5.09 -3.67 -3.69
N LYS A 180 6.20 -3.10 -4.15
CA LYS A 180 6.63 -1.71 -3.92
C LYS A 180 7.03 -1.07 -5.25
N GLN A 181 6.06 -0.47 -5.93
CA GLN A 181 6.28 0.17 -7.22
C GLN A 181 7.21 1.39 -7.05
N THR A 182 8.37 1.34 -7.69
CA THR A 182 9.33 2.45 -7.63
C THR A 182 8.86 3.59 -8.53
N PRO A 183 8.91 4.86 -8.06
CA PRO A 183 8.64 6.03 -8.89
C PRO A 183 9.55 6.07 -10.13
N TRP A 184 9.07 6.74 -11.18
CA TRP A 184 9.93 7.03 -12.32
C TRP A 184 11.07 7.97 -11.89
N PRO A 185 12.30 7.78 -12.39
CA PRO A 185 13.32 8.82 -12.31
C PRO A 185 12.77 10.11 -12.92
N GLU A 186 13.05 11.26 -12.30
CA GLU A 186 12.52 12.59 -12.67
C GLU A 186 12.75 12.97 -14.15
N ASN A 187 13.69 12.28 -14.83
CA ASN A 187 14.06 12.51 -16.23
C ASN A 187 13.83 11.31 -17.16
N SER A 188 12.99 10.33 -16.80
CA SER A 188 12.78 9.15 -17.65
C SER A 188 11.83 9.41 -18.83
N GLU A 189 12.15 8.90 -20.02
CA GLU A 189 11.25 8.93 -21.19
C GLU A 189 9.90 8.24 -20.92
N ALA A 190 9.83 7.30 -19.97
CA ALA A 190 8.59 6.68 -19.49
C ALA A 190 7.65 7.66 -18.76
N ALA A 191 8.20 8.68 -18.09
CA ALA A 191 7.39 9.77 -17.55
C ALA A 191 6.74 10.62 -18.67
N ASN A 192 7.38 10.65 -19.85
CA ASN A 192 6.96 11.47 -20.99
C ASN A 192 6.09 10.71 -22.02
N SER A 193 6.20 9.39 -22.12
CA SER A 193 5.47 8.56 -23.09
C SER A 193 4.03 8.22 -22.68
N HIS A 194 3.68 8.39 -21.40
CA HIS A 194 2.30 8.28 -20.91
C HIS A 194 1.43 9.51 -21.19
N ALA A 195 1.99 10.56 -21.81
CA ALA A 195 1.26 11.75 -22.23
C ALA A 195 0.48 11.57 -23.56
N ALA A 196 0.63 10.44 -24.25
CA ALA A 196 0.14 10.30 -25.64
C ALA A 196 -1.38 10.10 -25.81
N VAL A 197 -2.19 10.07 -24.74
CA VAL A 197 -3.65 10.04 -24.84
C VAL A 197 -4.32 10.96 -23.81
N SER A 198 -4.21 12.28 -23.98
CA SER A 198 -5.23 13.28 -23.57
C SER A 198 -4.85 14.72 -23.99
N PRO A 199 -5.83 15.64 -24.15
CA PRO A 199 -5.67 16.87 -24.93
C PRO A 199 -4.94 17.99 -24.18
N ALA A 200 -4.26 18.82 -24.98
CA ALA A 200 -3.71 20.18 -24.78
C ALA A 200 -3.14 20.58 -23.40
N PRO A 201 -1.92 21.15 -23.35
CA PRO A 201 -1.21 21.39 -22.10
C PRO A 201 -1.82 22.57 -21.32
N ALA A 202 -2.33 22.30 -20.13
CA ALA A 202 -2.36 23.31 -19.08
C ALA A 202 -0.92 23.59 -18.66
N ARG A 203 -0.49 24.86 -18.75
CA ARG A 203 0.82 25.34 -18.28
C ARG A 203 1.12 24.79 -16.88
N ALA A 204 2.25 24.10 -16.75
CA ALA A 204 2.81 23.75 -15.46
C ALA A 204 3.11 25.04 -14.66
N PRO A 205 2.78 25.11 -13.37
CA PRO A 205 3.27 26.18 -12.53
C PRO A 205 4.77 25.95 -12.32
N THR A 206 5.53 27.01 -12.60
CA THR A 206 6.94 27.16 -12.28
C THR A 206 7.17 26.83 -10.80
N SER A 207 8.28 26.14 -10.51
CA SER A 207 8.81 25.90 -9.16
C SER A 207 8.80 27.21 -8.37
N ALA A 208 7.79 27.37 -7.51
CA ALA A 208 7.75 28.39 -6.49
C ALA A 208 8.32 27.75 -5.23
N ALA A 209 9.29 28.44 -4.63
CA ALA A 209 9.81 28.13 -3.31
C ALA A 209 8.63 27.82 -2.35
N MET A 210 8.75 26.71 -1.62
CA MET A 210 7.76 26.31 -0.63
C MET A 210 7.52 27.48 0.34
N PRO A 211 6.27 27.93 0.52
CA PRO A 211 6.00 29.02 1.43
C PRO A 211 6.24 28.53 2.85
N THR A 212 7.21 29.15 3.53
CA THR A 212 7.33 29.15 4.98
C THR A 212 6.25 30.06 5.55
N GLY A 213 5.03 29.53 5.62
CA GLY A 213 3.83 30.21 6.11
C GLY A 213 3.06 29.31 7.08
N SER A 214 3.30 29.53 8.36
CA SER A 214 2.81 28.80 9.53
C SER A 214 1.29 28.96 9.73
N GLY A 215 0.51 27.99 9.28
CA GLY A 215 -0.91 27.90 9.57
C GLY A 215 -1.42 26.48 9.46
N TYR A 216 -2.26 26.06 10.39
CA TYR A 216 -2.98 24.79 10.31
C TYR A 216 -4.01 24.85 9.17
N ASP A 217 -3.88 23.97 8.18
CA ASP A 217 -4.86 23.77 7.11
C ASP A 217 -5.62 22.47 7.40
N SER A 218 -6.86 22.59 7.88
CA SER A 218 -7.66 21.44 8.29
C SER A 218 -7.98 20.47 7.16
N LYS A 219 -8.13 20.95 5.91
CA LYS A 219 -8.42 20.09 4.76
C LYS A 219 -7.17 19.31 4.35
N LYS A 220 -6.04 20.02 4.24
CA LYS A 220 -4.76 19.38 3.94
C LYS A 220 -4.39 18.39 5.04
N ALA A 221 -4.56 18.77 6.31
CA ALA A 221 -4.27 17.93 7.45
C ALA A 221 -5.12 16.65 7.47
N GLN A 222 -6.43 16.76 7.22
CA GLN A 222 -7.30 15.60 7.07
C GLN A 222 -6.84 14.69 5.93
N GLN A 223 -6.52 15.25 4.75
CA GLN A 223 -6.04 14.46 3.62
C GLN A 223 -4.73 13.72 3.92
N LEU A 224 -3.79 14.40 4.59
CA LEU A 224 -2.54 13.81 5.03
C LEU A 224 -2.78 12.69 6.06
N PHE A 225 -3.69 12.89 7.02
CA PHE A 225 -4.07 11.88 7.99
C PHE A 225 -4.70 10.65 7.31
N SER A 226 -5.67 10.85 6.43
CA SER A 226 -6.32 9.77 5.68
C SER A 226 -5.31 8.99 4.84
N ALA A 227 -4.31 9.66 4.27
CA ALA A 227 -3.29 9.03 3.43
C ALA A 227 -2.24 8.23 4.22
N ASN A 228 -1.91 8.63 5.45
CA ASN A 228 -0.74 8.09 6.17
C ASN A 228 -1.08 7.38 7.49
N CYS A 229 -2.13 7.80 8.19
CA CYS A 229 -2.39 7.41 9.57
C CYS A 229 -3.69 6.60 9.71
N ALA A 230 -4.72 6.98 8.94
CA ALA A 230 -6.08 6.42 9.08
C ALA A 230 -6.16 4.92 8.79
N VAL A 231 -5.19 4.32 8.12
CA VAL A 231 -5.26 2.88 7.88
C VAL A 231 -5.12 2.04 9.15
N CYS A 232 -4.31 2.48 10.11
CA CYS A 232 -4.15 1.82 11.39
C CYS A 232 -5.03 2.49 12.45
N HIS A 233 -5.06 3.83 12.47
CA HIS A 233 -5.78 4.60 13.48
C HIS A 233 -7.25 4.86 13.15
N GLN A 234 -7.71 4.42 11.97
CA GLN A 234 -9.06 4.65 11.43
C GLN A 234 -9.35 6.13 11.18
N GLU A 235 -10.27 6.44 10.25
CA GLU A 235 -10.72 7.83 9.98
C GLU A 235 -11.38 8.48 11.22
N THR A 236 -11.89 7.64 12.12
CA THR A 236 -12.52 8.06 13.39
C THR A 236 -11.52 8.25 14.53
N GLY A 237 -10.23 7.94 14.33
CA GLY A 237 -9.20 7.99 15.37
C GLY A 237 -9.36 6.94 16.47
N GLU A 238 -10.28 5.98 16.30
CA GLU A 238 -10.58 4.94 17.30
C GLU A 238 -9.55 3.80 17.27
N GLY A 239 -8.73 3.72 16.23
CA GLY A 239 -7.81 2.62 16.01
C GLY A 239 -8.54 1.28 15.93
N LEU A 240 -7.84 0.23 16.35
CA LEU A 240 -8.38 -1.11 16.45
C LEU A 240 -7.96 -1.70 17.81
N PRO A 241 -8.85 -1.74 18.80
CA PRO A 241 -8.50 -2.20 20.14
C PRO A 241 -7.75 -3.54 20.15
N GLY A 242 -6.58 -3.56 20.81
CA GLY A 242 -5.65 -4.69 20.83
C GLY A 242 -4.60 -4.71 19.72
N ALA A 243 -4.88 -4.10 18.56
CA ALA A 243 -3.97 -4.06 17.41
C ALA A 243 -3.36 -2.67 17.17
N PHE A 244 -4.17 -1.62 17.19
CA PHE A 244 -3.75 -0.23 16.97
C PHE A 244 -4.42 0.68 18.00
N PRO A 245 -3.67 1.49 18.77
CA PRO A 245 -4.26 2.31 19.82
C PRO A 245 -5.13 3.44 19.25
N ALA A 246 -6.14 3.84 20.02
CA ALA A 246 -6.93 5.01 19.72
C ALA A 246 -6.09 6.29 19.87
N LEU A 247 -6.29 7.23 18.94
CA LEU A 247 -5.83 8.61 19.03
C LEU A 247 -6.89 9.52 19.67
N LYS A 248 -8.17 9.15 19.52
CA LYS A 248 -9.31 9.78 20.18
C LYS A 248 -9.22 9.59 21.69
N GLY A 249 -9.19 10.71 22.44
CA GLY A 249 -9.09 10.73 23.89
C GLY A 249 -7.73 10.33 24.46
N ASN A 250 -6.72 10.10 23.60
CA ASN A 250 -5.42 9.60 24.02
C ASN A 250 -4.66 10.63 24.87
N ALA A 251 -4.02 10.20 25.96
CA ALA A 251 -3.30 11.08 26.88
C ALA A 251 -2.12 11.82 26.20
N VAL A 252 -1.35 11.14 25.35
CA VAL A 252 -0.22 11.76 24.61
C VAL A 252 -0.72 12.78 23.59
N VAL A 253 -1.84 12.48 22.93
CA VAL A 253 -2.46 13.41 21.97
C VAL A 253 -3.02 14.64 22.68
N ASN A 254 -3.52 14.50 23.91
CA ASN A 254 -4.08 15.62 24.67
C ASN A 254 -3.07 16.29 25.62
N ASP A 255 -1.82 15.80 25.70
CA ASP A 255 -0.81 16.35 26.59
C ASP A 255 -0.50 17.81 26.25
N ALA A 256 -0.25 18.62 27.27
CA ALA A 256 0.16 20.01 27.13
C ALA A 256 1.55 20.12 26.47
N ASP A 257 2.45 19.18 26.75
CA ASP A 257 3.74 19.04 26.08
C ASP A 257 3.59 18.10 24.86
N PRO A 258 3.70 18.62 23.62
CA PRO A 258 3.55 17.81 22.42
C PRO A 258 4.79 16.94 22.12
N ALA A 259 5.85 16.99 22.92
CA ALA A 259 7.13 16.39 22.56
C ALA A 259 7.06 14.89 22.28
N MET A 260 6.32 14.14 23.12
CA MET A 260 6.16 12.69 22.92
C MET A 260 5.29 12.39 21.70
N HIS A 261 4.26 13.20 21.43
CA HIS A 261 3.42 13.02 20.25
C HIS A 261 4.23 13.23 18.97
N ILE A 262 5.00 14.32 18.91
CA ILE A 262 5.88 14.65 17.79
C ILE A 262 6.96 13.57 17.60
N HIS A 263 7.63 13.15 18.68
CA HIS A 263 8.66 12.11 18.61
C HIS A 263 8.10 10.78 18.09
N THR A 264 6.91 10.38 18.57
CA THR A 264 6.21 9.16 18.11
C THR A 264 5.96 9.18 16.61
N VAL A 265 5.43 10.28 16.06
CA VAL A 265 5.15 10.39 14.62
C VAL A 265 6.45 10.41 13.80
N LEU A 266 7.47 11.12 14.27
CA LEU A 266 8.75 11.22 13.56
C LEU A 266 9.49 9.89 13.48
N PHE A 267 9.49 9.12 14.56
CA PHE A 267 10.43 8.01 14.74
C PHE A 267 9.79 6.63 14.84
N GLY A 268 8.46 6.59 14.84
CA GLY A 268 7.68 5.38 15.02
C GLY A 268 7.65 4.95 16.49
N LEU A 269 6.95 3.84 16.75
CA LEU A 269 6.80 3.28 18.08
C LEU A 269 6.62 1.77 18.00
N LYS A 270 7.22 1.04 18.96
CA LYS A 270 7.09 -0.41 19.07
C LYS A 270 6.82 -0.81 20.51
N GLY A 271 5.86 -1.73 20.71
CA GLY A 271 5.59 -2.31 22.03
C GLY A 271 4.98 -1.32 23.03
N ALA A 272 4.10 -0.43 22.56
CA ALA A 272 3.49 0.60 23.39
C ALA A 272 2.48 0.01 24.38
N THR A 273 2.34 0.64 25.55
CA THR A 273 1.21 0.39 26.44
C THR A 273 0.38 1.67 26.52
N VAL A 274 -0.89 1.59 26.12
CA VAL A 274 -1.84 2.71 26.14
C VAL A 274 -3.04 2.29 26.97
N ASP A 275 -3.34 3.03 28.02
CA ASP A 275 -4.44 2.77 28.95
C ASP A 275 -4.46 1.33 29.51
N GLY A 276 -3.27 0.81 29.82
CA GLY A 276 -3.08 -0.55 30.35
C GLY A 276 -3.18 -1.68 29.31
N VAL A 277 -3.46 -1.35 28.04
CA VAL A 277 -3.45 -2.31 26.93
C VAL A 277 -2.10 -2.27 26.23
N LYS A 278 -1.44 -3.42 26.12
CA LYS A 278 -0.20 -3.56 25.36
C LYS A 278 -0.52 -3.73 23.87
N TYR A 279 0.19 -2.98 23.03
CA TYR A 279 0.12 -3.02 21.58
C TYR A 279 1.48 -3.48 21.03
N ASP A 280 1.50 -4.68 20.46
CA ASP A 280 2.71 -5.26 19.87
C ASP A 280 2.95 -4.79 18.41
N SER A 281 1.94 -4.18 17.79
CA SER A 281 2.06 -3.60 16.44
C SER A 281 3.08 -2.46 16.40
N GLU A 282 3.82 -2.40 15.30
CA GLU A 282 4.79 -1.33 15.04
C GLU A 282 4.11 -0.17 14.30
N MET A 283 4.26 1.04 14.83
CA MET A 283 3.97 2.28 14.12
C MET A 283 5.23 2.67 13.32
N PRO A 284 5.13 2.84 11.99
CA PRO A 284 6.27 3.21 11.16
C PRO A 284 6.76 4.63 11.46
N ASP A 285 8.01 4.92 11.12
CA ASP A 285 8.56 6.28 11.18
C ASP A 285 8.13 7.10 9.96
N PHE A 286 7.73 8.35 10.18
CA PHE A 286 7.34 9.27 9.11
C PHE A 286 8.36 10.41 8.91
N GLY A 287 9.41 10.45 9.72
CA GLY A 287 10.46 11.46 9.59
C GLY A 287 11.17 11.39 8.23
N GLY A 288 11.38 10.20 7.67
CA GLY A 288 12.02 10.06 6.35
C GLY A 288 11.14 10.45 5.16
N THR A 289 9.81 10.49 5.34
CA THR A 289 8.84 10.57 4.25
C THR A 289 8.03 11.86 4.23
N LEU A 290 7.83 12.50 5.39
CA LEU A 290 7.06 13.73 5.54
C LEU A 290 7.93 14.87 6.07
N ASN A 291 7.73 16.07 5.49
CA ASN A 291 8.36 17.30 5.97
C ASN A 291 7.70 17.80 7.27
N ASP A 292 8.34 18.77 7.93
CA ASP A 292 7.91 19.28 9.24
C ASP A 292 6.55 19.96 9.22
N ALA A 293 6.21 20.66 8.13
CA ALA A 293 4.92 21.31 7.99
C ALA A 293 3.77 20.31 7.81
N ASP A 294 4.01 19.22 7.09
CA ASP A 294 3.01 18.15 6.90
C ASP A 294 2.80 17.37 8.21
N ILE A 295 3.87 17.06 8.95
CA ILE A 295 3.78 16.44 10.28
C ILE A 295 3.05 17.35 11.26
N ALA A 296 3.35 18.65 11.29
CA ALA A 296 2.65 19.60 12.14
C ALA A 296 1.14 19.66 11.81
N ASN A 297 0.77 19.63 10.52
CA ASN A 297 -0.62 19.57 10.11
C ASN A 297 -1.31 18.29 10.59
N ILE A 298 -0.72 17.12 10.38
CA ILE A 298 -1.25 15.82 10.84
C ILE A 298 -1.47 15.85 12.36
N ILE A 299 -0.45 16.22 13.13
CA ILE A 299 -0.53 16.25 14.59
C ILE A 299 -1.60 17.24 15.05
N ASN A 300 -1.70 18.41 14.42
CA ASN A 300 -2.75 19.38 14.76
C ASN A 300 -4.16 18.86 14.45
N TYR A 301 -4.35 18.07 13.38
CA TYR A 301 -5.61 17.41 13.11
C TYR A 301 -5.93 16.36 14.17
N GLU A 302 -4.98 15.51 14.55
CA GLU A 302 -5.15 14.52 15.61
C GLU A 302 -5.50 15.17 16.95
N ARG A 303 -4.83 16.28 17.30
CA ARG A 303 -5.01 17.01 18.57
C ARG A 303 -6.30 17.80 18.66
N SER A 304 -6.98 18.06 17.54
CA SER A 304 -8.23 18.83 17.48
C SER A 304 -9.45 18.02 17.02
N SER A 305 -9.25 16.77 16.56
CA SER A 305 -10.31 15.91 16.07
C SER A 305 -10.92 15.05 17.18
N TRP A 306 -12.14 14.56 16.92
CA TRP A 306 -12.80 13.53 17.74
C TRP A 306 -13.00 13.88 19.23
N GLY A 307 -12.98 15.17 19.58
CA GLY A 307 -13.09 15.66 20.97
C GLY A 307 -11.74 15.84 21.67
N ASN A 308 -10.62 15.65 20.96
CA ASN A 308 -9.30 16.01 21.45
C ASN A 308 -9.18 17.54 21.59
N HIS A 309 -8.35 17.96 22.55
CA HIS A 309 -8.17 19.34 22.97
C HIS A 309 -6.68 19.67 23.19
N GLY A 310 -5.79 18.96 22.49
CA GLY A 310 -4.37 19.21 22.51
C GLY A 310 -4.04 20.57 21.88
N LYS A 311 -3.09 21.30 22.48
CA LYS A 311 -2.61 22.58 21.94
C LYS A 311 -2.00 22.39 20.54
N GLN A 312 -2.30 23.28 19.60
CA GLN A 312 -1.66 23.26 18.29
C GLN A 312 -0.14 23.47 18.38
N ILE A 313 0.57 22.80 17.48
CA ILE A 313 2.02 22.83 17.34
C ILE A 313 2.43 23.49 16.02
N THR A 314 3.70 23.82 15.93
CA THR A 314 4.35 24.44 14.77
C THR A 314 5.32 23.49 14.09
N ASP A 315 5.60 23.75 12.81
CA ASP A 315 6.67 23.12 12.05
C ASP A 315 8.05 23.26 12.74
N LYS A 316 8.31 24.40 13.41
CA LYS A 316 9.54 24.63 14.19
C LYS A 316 9.69 23.68 15.38
N GLU A 317 8.59 23.37 16.07
CA GLU A 317 8.61 22.39 17.17
C GLU A 317 8.92 20.99 16.63
N VAL A 318 8.34 20.63 15.48
CA VAL A 318 8.67 19.37 14.78
C VAL A 318 10.15 19.33 14.39
N ALA A 319 10.66 20.39 13.74
CA ALA A 319 12.06 20.49 13.34
C ALA A 319 13.02 20.37 14.53
N THR A 320 12.65 20.96 15.68
CA THR A 320 13.45 20.90 16.91
C THR A 320 13.57 19.47 17.44
N ILE A 321 12.47 18.71 17.44
CA ILE A 321 12.47 17.32 17.92
C ILE A 321 13.16 16.42 16.90
N ARG A 322 12.93 16.64 15.61
CA ARG A 322 13.63 15.93 14.53
C ARG A 322 15.15 16.05 14.66
N ALA A 323 15.65 17.26 14.93
CA ALA A 323 17.08 17.50 15.09
C ALA A 323 17.71 16.80 16.31
N LYS A 324 16.91 16.44 17.32
CA LYS A 324 17.39 15.67 18.48
C LYS A 324 17.63 14.19 18.17
N GLY A 325 17.00 13.65 17.12
CA GLY A 325 17.10 12.24 16.75
C GLY A 325 16.21 11.32 17.60
N LYS A 326 16.37 10.00 17.39
CA LYS A 326 15.63 8.94 18.09
C LYS A 326 16.02 8.86 19.56
#